data_AF-A0A4P8SMM2-F1
#
_entry.id   AF-A0A4P8SMM2-F1
#
_cell.length_a   1.000
_cell.length_b   1.000
_cell.length_c   1.000
_cell.angle_alpha   90.00
_cell.angle_beta   90.00
_cell.angle_gamma   90.00
#
_symmetry.space_group_name_H-M   'P 1'
#
loop_
_entity.id
_entity.type
_entity.pdbx_description
1 polymer ?
#
loop_
_entity_poly.entity_id
_entity_poly.type
_entity_poly.pdbx_seq_one_letter_code
_entity_poly.pdbx_strand_id
1 'polypeptide(L)'
;MAEQGMFTHPQQRAASHLAAEPLTTSAPPARQVHLPERRLAGHLFLACTPEQATETEQRMRSLYQRLLIDIRRFHRLAARYSDADNGGALGWVTRGMLPAALERVLFAMESETLSPIFRTPEGFHVLYCSGIRPHGVWLPPASEA
;
A
#
# COMPACT_ATOMS: atom_id res chain seq x y z
N MET A 1 -89.99 -23.00 -11.86
CA MET A 1 -89.71 -24.08 -10.89
C MET A 1 -88.64 -24.94 -11.52
N ALA A 2 -87.39 -24.86 -11.03
CA ALA A 2 -86.28 -25.67 -11.53
C ALA A 2 -85.73 -26.46 -10.34
N GLU A 3 -85.86 -27.78 -10.42
CA GLU A 3 -85.41 -28.74 -9.42
C GLU A 3 -84.05 -29.34 -9.78
N GLN A 4 -83.38 -29.79 -8.73
CA GLN A 4 -81.96 -30.06 -8.62
C GLN A 4 -81.60 -31.54 -8.84
N GLY A 5 -80.29 -31.84 -8.91
CA GLY A 5 -79.71 -33.19 -8.69
C GLY A 5 -78.62 -33.54 -9.72
N MET A 6 -77.30 -33.30 -9.52
CA MET A 6 -76.31 -33.84 -8.55
C MET A 6 -75.59 -35.12 -9.06
N PHE A 7 -74.25 -35.13 -8.94
CA PHE A 7 -73.24 -36.20 -9.22
C PHE A 7 -72.77 -36.34 -10.70
N THR A 8 -71.49 -36.49 -11.10
CA THR A 8 -70.20 -36.91 -10.48
C THR A 8 -68.99 -36.31 -11.25
N HIS A 9 -67.91 -35.97 -10.53
CA HIS A 9 -66.57 -35.48 -10.97
C HIS A 9 -65.78 -36.49 -11.84
N PRO A 10 -64.79 -36.10 -12.70
CA PRO A 10 -63.44 -35.73 -12.22
C PRO A 10 -62.59 -34.69 -13.02
N GLN A 11 -61.90 -33.85 -12.26
CA GLN A 11 -60.48 -33.47 -12.34
C GLN A 11 -59.86 -32.98 -13.67
N GLN A 12 -59.67 -31.66 -13.77
CA GLN A 12 -58.50 -31.03 -14.40
C GLN A 12 -57.98 -29.94 -13.44
N ARG A 13 -56.90 -30.21 -12.70
CA ARG A 13 -55.51 -29.81 -13.01
C ARG A 13 -55.35 -28.32 -13.33
N ALA A 14 -55.02 -27.55 -12.31
CA ALA A 14 -53.80 -26.73 -12.30
C ALA A 14 -53.48 -26.38 -10.85
N ALA A 15 -52.42 -26.98 -10.33
CA ALA A 15 -51.88 -26.64 -9.03
C ALA A 15 -51.45 -25.17 -9.05
N SER A 16 -52.00 -24.38 -8.13
CA SER A 16 -51.46 -23.11 -7.71
C SER A 16 -50.06 -23.38 -7.14
N HIS A 17 -49.04 -23.26 -7.98
CA HIS A 17 -47.67 -23.29 -7.52
C HIS A 17 -47.42 -21.96 -6.80
N LEU A 18 -47.44 -22.05 -5.48
CA LEU A 18 -46.80 -21.16 -4.53
C LEU A 18 -45.32 -21.06 -4.90
N ALA A 19 -44.98 -20.25 -5.89
CA ALA A 19 -43.60 -19.89 -6.16
C ALA A 19 -43.25 -18.82 -5.13
N ALA A 20 -42.56 -19.25 -4.08
CA ALA A 20 -41.89 -18.37 -3.14
C ALA A 20 -41.14 -17.30 -3.94
N GLU A 21 -41.47 -16.03 -3.67
CA GLU A 21 -40.69 -14.90 -4.17
C GLU A 21 -39.23 -15.14 -3.77
N PRO A 22 -38.26 -15.17 -4.69
CA PRO A 22 -36.88 -15.13 -4.27
C PRO A 22 -36.70 -13.77 -3.61
N LEU A 23 -36.54 -13.79 -2.28
CA LEU A 23 -36.01 -12.69 -1.50
C LEU A 23 -34.66 -12.31 -2.13
N THR A 24 -34.69 -11.38 -3.09
CA THR A 24 -33.47 -10.75 -3.61
C THR A 24 -33.01 -9.82 -2.49
N THR A 25 -32.30 -10.41 -1.54
CA THR A 25 -31.55 -9.63 -0.56
C THR A 25 -30.46 -8.92 -1.35
N SER A 26 -30.69 -7.64 -1.64
CA SER A 26 -29.65 -6.76 -2.12
C SER A 26 -28.65 -6.63 -0.98
N ALA A 27 -27.63 -7.50 -0.99
CA ALA A 27 -26.50 -7.39 -0.08
C ALA A 27 -25.94 -5.96 -0.21
N PRO A 28 -25.66 -5.27 0.91
CA PRO A 28 -25.02 -3.96 0.84
C PRO A 28 -23.69 -4.10 0.09
N PRO A 29 -23.33 -3.17 -0.81
CA PRO A 29 -22.09 -3.29 -1.56
C PRO A 29 -20.93 -3.40 -0.57
N ALA A 30 -20.12 -4.46 -0.71
CA ALA A 30 -18.90 -4.64 0.07
C ALA A 30 -18.14 -3.32 0.09
N ARG A 31 -17.83 -2.81 1.28
CA ARG A 31 -17.13 -1.53 1.46
C ARG A 31 -15.76 -1.63 0.79
N GLN A 32 -15.67 -1.17 -0.45
CA GLN A 32 -14.44 -1.20 -1.23
C GLN A 32 -13.44 -0.25 -0.59
N VAL A 33 -12.43 -0.79 0.08
CA VAL A 33 -11.35 0.01 0.67
C VAL A 33 -10.25 0.18 -0.36
N HIS A 34 -10.03 1.41 -0.80
CA HIS A 34 -8.89 1.77 -1.64
C HIS A 34 -7.66 1.89 -0.75
N LEU A 35 -6.70 0.98 -0.91
CA LEU A 35 -5.41 1.07 -0.28
C LEU A 35 -4.49 1.92 -1.17
N PRO A 36 -3.93 3.02 -0.66
CA PRO A 36 -2.98 3.83 -1.42
C PRO A 36 -1.69 3.04 -1.66
N GLU A 37 -0.95 3.42 -2.70
CA GLU A 37 0.40 2.91 -2.94
C GLU A 37 1.28 3.23 -1.73
N ARG A 38 1.98 2.22 -1.22
CA ARG A 38 2.89 2.33 -0.08
C ARG A 38 4.25 1.77 -0.43
N ARG A 39 5.30 2.45 0.01
CA ARG A 39 6.69 2.00 -0.16
C ARG A 39 7.35 1.84 1.18
N LEU A 40 7.94 0.67 1.42
CA LEU A 40 8.75 0.41 2.58
C LEU A 40 10.12 1.04 2.35
N ALA A 41 10.42 2.09 3.10
CA ALA A 41 11.59 2.93 2.85
C ALA A 41 12.51 3.03 4.05
N GLY A 42 13.79 3.21 3.76
CA GLY A 42 14.80 3.69 4.67
C GLY A 42 15.46 4.96 4.13
N HIS A 43 16.01 5.77 5.03
CA HIS A 43 16.64 7.05 4.75
C HIS A 43 17.97 7.18 5.48
N LEU A 44 19.04 7.34 4.70
CA LEU A 44 20.35 7.72 5.19
C LEU A 44 20.51 9.21 4.92
N PHE A 45 20.59 9.99 5.99
CA PHE A 45 20.73 11.44 5.97
C PHE A 45 22.04 11.83 6.62
N LEU A 46 22.79 12.75 6.01
CA LEU A 46 23.89 13.43 6.67
C LEU A 46 23.61 14.93 6.65
N ALA A 47 23.46 15.51 7.83
CA ALA A 47 23.28 16.94 7.98
C ALA A 47 24.55 17.68 7.54
N CYS A 48 24.39 18.83 6.90
CA CYS A 48 25.51 19.52 6.29
C CYS A 48 25.37 21.04 6.35
N THR A 49 26.39 21.73 6.84
CA THR A 49 26.55 23.17 6.66
C THR A 49 27.22 23.46 5.30
N PRO A 50 27.09 24.68 4.74
CA PRO A 50 27.75 25.03 3.48
C PRO A 50 29.27 24.81 3.51
N GLU A 51 29.91 25.10 4.64
CA GLU A 51 31.36 24.95 4.83
C GLU A 51 31.81 23.48 4.85
N GLN A 52 30.95 22.56 5.28
CA GLN A 52 31.23 21.13 5.41
C GLN A 52 30.73 20.30 4.21
N ALA A 53 30.24 20.95 3.15
CA ALA A 53 29.62 20.30 1.99
C ALA A 53 30.50 19.24 1.35
N THR A 54 31.77 19.57 1.08
CA THR A 54 32.70 18.66 0.42
C THR A 54 33.02 17.43 1.27
N GLU A 55 33.27 17.63 2.57
CA GLU A 55 33.58 16.53 3.49
C GLU A 55 32.37 15.60 3.68
N THR A 56 31.19 16.18 3.87
CA THR A 56 29.94 15.42 4.06
C THR A 56 29.57 14.66 2.79
N GLU A 57 29.77 15.25 1.61
CA GLU A 57 29.57 14.57 0.34
C GLU A 57 30.49 13.36 0.19
N GLN A 58 31.79 13.53 0.49
CA GLN A 58 32.76 12.43 0.43
C GLN A 58 32.36 11.29 1.38
N ARG A 59 31.94 11.63 2.60
CA ARG A 59 31.45 10.67 3.58
C ARG A 59 30.22 9.94 3.07
N MET A 60 29.25 10.66 2.51
CA MET A 60 28.05 10.07 1.91
C MET A 60 28.41 9.14 0.76
N ARG A 61 29.32 9.54 -0.13
CA ARG A 61 29.81 8.72 -1.25
C ARG A 61 30.46 7.43 -0.76
N SER A 62 31.29 7.49 0.28
CA SER A 62 31.89 6.29 0.87
C SER A 62 30.84 5.34 1.47
N LEU A 63 29.81 5.86 2.14
CA LEU A 63 28.70 5.04 2.64
C LEU A 63 27.91 4.43 1.48
N TYR A 64 27.61 5.23 0.45
CA TYR A 64 26.89 4.80 -0.74
C TYR A 64 27.62 3.67 -1.47
N GLN A 65 28.94 3.79 -1.68
CA GLN A 65 29.73 2.71 -2.28
C GLN A 65 29.66 1.40 -1.49
N ARG A 66 29.66 1.46 -0.15
CA ARG A 66 29.49 0.28 0.70
C ARG A 66 28.10 -0.35 0.55
N LEU A 67 27.07 0.48 0.33
CA LEU A 67 25.70 0.03 0.10
C LEU A 67 25.51 -0.58 -1.29
N LEU A 68 26.21 -0.08 -2.31
CA LEU A 68 26.22 -0.70 -3.65
C LEU A 68 26.81 -2.11 -3.64
N ILE A 69 27.76 -2.38 -2.75
CA ILE A 69 28.36 -3.72 -2.58
C ILE A 69 27.40 -4.67 -1.84
N ASP A 70 26.74 -4.18 -0.79
CA ASP A 70 25.83 -4.99 0.04
C ASP A 70 24.74 -4.11 0.66
N ILE A 71 23.63 -4.01 -0.06
CA ILE A 71 22.46 -3.18 0.30
C ILE A 71 21.84 -3.58 1.64
N ARG A 72 22.00 -4.85 2.06
CA ARG A 72 21.51 -5.36 3.35
C ARG A 72 22.16 -4.67 4.55
N ARG A 73 23.27 -3.95 4.34
CA ARG A 73 23.93 -3.15 5.36
C ARG A 73 23.24 -1.82 5.61
N PHE A 74 22.23 -1.45 4.83
CA PHE A 74 21.54 -0.16 4.91
C PHE A 74 21.10 0.17 6.32
N HIS A 75 20.28 -0.67 6.95
CA HIS A 75 19.78 -0.41 8.30
C HIS A 75 20.90 -0.23 9.34
N ARG A 76 21.99 -1.01 9.22
CA ARG A 76 23.14 -0.90 10.13
C ARG A 76 23.95 0.38 9.89
N LEU A 77 24.13 0.79 8.62
CA LEU A 77 24.84 2.02 8.28
C LEU A 77 24.01 3.25 8.62
N ALA A 78 22.70 3.21 8.35
CA ALA A 78 21.77 4.26 8.72
C ALA A 78 21.70 4.43 10.25
N ALA A 79 21.55 3.35 11.02
CA ALA A 79 21.55 3.44 12.48
C ALA A 79 22.86 3.98 13.09
N ARG A 80 24.00 3.83 12.39
CA ARG A 80 25.31 4.25 12.90
C ARG A 80 25.73 5.65 12.47
N TYR A 81 25.36 6.06 11.26
CA TYR A 81 25.88 7.26 10.63
C TYR A 81 24.80 8.26 10.22
N SER A 82 23.52 7.86 10.17
CA SER A 82 22.45 8.77 9.76
C SER A 82 22.13 9.76 10.86
N ASP A 83 21.93 11.02 10.47
CA ASP A 83 21.34 12.06 11.30
C ASP A 83 19.80 12.04 11.23
N ALA A 84 19.20 11.09 10.49
CA ALA A 84 17.75 10.92 10.42
C ALA A 84 17.20 10.22 11.67
N ASP A 85 15.97 10.56 12.03
CA ASP A 85 15.23 9.92 13.11
C ASP A 85 15.11 8.39 12.93
N ASN A 86 14.97 7.70 14.06
CA ASN A 86 14.74 6.25 14.12
C ASN A 86 15.81 5.42 13.38
N GLY A 87 17.07 5.90 13.36
CA GLY A 87 18.17 5.25 12.66
C GLY A 87 17.95 5.12 11.16
N GLY A 88 17.15 6.03 10.58
CA GLY A 88 16.84 6.03 9.16
C GLY A 88 15.74 5.05 8.74
N ALA A 89 14.98 4.46 9.65
CA ALA A 89 13.84 3.62 9.29
C ALA A 89 12.57 4.47 9.12
N LEU A 90 12.11 4.66 7.87
CA LEU A 90 10.87 5.39 7.56
C LEU A 90 9.62 4.49 7.61
N GLY A 91 9.78 3.19 7.42
CA GLY A 91 8.65 2.26 7.38
C GLY A 91 7.83 2.40 6.11
N TRP A 92 6.52 2.12 6.18
CA TRP A 92 5.61 2.16 5.03
C TRP A 92 5.09 3.58 4.76
N VAL A 93 5.67 4.21 3.75
CA VAL A 93 5.40 5.59 3.32
C VAL A 93 4.33 5.62 2.23
N THR A 94 3.30 6.45 2.40
CA THR A 94 2.37 6.85 1.32
C THR A 94 2.77 8.21 0.74
N ARG A 95 2.23 8.55 -0.43
CA ARG A 95 2.30 9.92 -0.93
C ARG A 95 1.67 10.90 0.09
N GLY A 96 2.27 12.06 0.24
CA GLY A 96 1.93 13.10 1.23
C GLY A 96 2.64 12.96 2.59
N MET A 97 3.41 11.88 2.85
CA MET A 97 4.08 11.68 4.15
C MET A 97 5.52 12.24 4.21
N LEU A 98 6.18 12.45 3.07
CA LEU A 98 7.56 12.94 3.01
C LEU A 98 7.63 14.28 2.27
N PRO A 99 8.68 15.08 2.48
CA PRO A 99 8.94 16.26 1.65
C PRO A 99 8.98 15.89 0.17
N ALA A 100 8.46 16.78 -0.68
CA ALA A 100 8.28 16.51 -2.12
C ALA A 100 9.58 16.11 -2.85
N ALA A 101 10.75 16.51 -2.34
CA ALA A 101 12.04 16.08 -2.89
C ALA A 101 12.31 14.58 -2.64
N LEU A 102 12.10 14.11 -1.41
CA LEU A 102 12.29 12.71 -1.03
C LEU A 102 11.20 11.84 -1.65
N GLU A 103 9.96 12.32 -1.64
CA GLU A 103 8.82 11.59 -2.20
C GLU A 103 9.00 11.29 -3.68
N ARG A 104 9.36 12.31 -4.50
CA ARG A 104 9.55 12.11 -5.94
C ARG A 104 10.61 11.06 -6.24
N VAL A 105 11.69 11.04 -5.48
CA VAL A 105 12.76 10.04 -5.62
C VAL A 105 12.23 8.68 -5.18
N LEU A 106 11.68 8.57 -3.97
CA LEU A 106 11.19 7.30 -3.42
C LEU A 106 10.13 6.65 -4.30
N PHE A 107 9.20 7.44 -4.85
CA PHE A 107 8.09 6.97 -5.68
C PHE A 107 8.47 6.73 -7.16
N ALA A 108 9.68 7.10 -7.56
CA ALA A 108 10.24 6.75 -8.87
C ALA A 108 11.13 5.48 -8.83
N MET A 109 11.49 5.01 -7.64
CA MET A 109 12.37 3.84 -7.44
C MET A 109 11.65 2.49 -7.63
N GLU A 110 12.41 1.42 -7.77
CA GLU A 110 11.87 0.06 -7.73
C GLU A 110 12.09 -0.58 -6.36
N SER A 111 11.47 -1.73 -6.12
CA SER A 111 11.72 -2.49 -4.88
C SER A 111 13.17 -2.97 -4.86
N GLU A 112 13.76 -3.01 -3.67
CA GLU A 112 15.14 -3.40 -3.39
C GLU A 112 16.20 -2.52 -4.09
N THR A 113 15.91 -1.23 -4.31
CA THR A 113 16.83 -0.29 -4.95
C THR A 113 17.25 0.86 -4.03
N LEU A 114 18.43 1.42 -4.31
CA LEU A 114 18.95 2.64 -3.69
C LEU A 114 18.72 3.84 -4.60
N SER A 115 18.43 5.00 -4.02
CA SER A 115 18.38 6.25 -4.76
C SER A 115 19.80 6.73 -5.08
N PRO A 116 19.98 7.58 -6.11
CA PRO A 116 21.18 8.39 -6.20
C PRO A 116 21.35 9.23 -4.92
N ILE A 117 22.59 9.67 -4.66
CA ILE A 117 22.85 10.68 -3.63
C ILE A 117 22.27 12.01 -4.14
N PHE A 118 21.41 12.64 -3.36
CA PHE A 118 20.88 13.97 -3.68
C PHE A 118 21.09 14.93 -2.51
N ARG A 119 21.25 16.21 -2.85
CA ARG A 119 21.49 17.29 -1.89
C ARG A 119 20.25 18.15 -1.73
N THR A 120 19.94 18.49 -0.49
CA THR A 120 18.97 19.53 -0.11
C THR A 120 19.69 20.60 0.72
N PRO A 121 19.01 21.70 1.10
CA PRO A 121 19.58 22.68 2.02
C PRO A 121 19.97 22.10 3.39
N GLU A 122 19.34 21.00 3.81
CA GLU A 122 19.58 20.35 5.10
C GLU A 122 20.81 19.42 5.06
N GLY A 123 21.12 18.87 3.88
CA GLY A 123 22.32 18.07 3.66
C GLY A 123 22.20 17.05 2.55
N PHE A 124 22.78 15.87 2.75
CA PHE A 124 22.84 14.80 1.75
C PHE A 124 21.93 13.64 2.12
N HIS A 125 21.26 13.08 1.13
CA HIS A 125 20.24 12.06 1.31
C HIS A 125 20.48 10.87 0.38
N VAL A 126 20.25 9.68 0.92
CA VAL A 126 20.11 8.42 0.17
C VAL A 126 18.89 7.69 0.70
N LEU A 127 18.03 7.24 -0.20
CA LEU A 127 16.85 6.46 0.12
C LEU A 127 17.09 5.00 -0.28
N TYR A 128 16.50 4.09 0.48
CA TYR A 128 16.42 2.69 0.16
C TYR A 128 14.95 2.29 0.10
N CYS A 129 14.50 1.76 -1.03
CA CYS A 129 13.17 1.19 -1.17
C CYS A 129 13.29 -0.32 -1.01
N SER A 130 12.83 -0.88 0.10
CA SER A 130 12.90 -2.32 0.36
C SER A 130 11.66 -3.07 -0.12
N GLY A 131 10.56 -2.38 -0.43
CA GLY A 131 9.30 -3.02 -0.77
C GLY A 131 8.28 -2.03 -1.32
N ILE A 132 7.47 -2.49 -2.28
CA ILE A 132 6.38 -1.72 -2.86
C ILE A 132 5.08 -2.49 -2.67
N ARG A 133 4.07 -1.82 -2.13
CA ARG A 133 2.67 -2.27 -2.14
C ARG A 133 1.91 -1.38 -3.12
N PRO A 134 1.49 -1.91 -4.27
CA PRO A 134 0.76 -1.14 -5.25
C PRO A 134 -0.59 -0.70 -4.67
N HIS A 135 -1.18 0.32 -5.31
CA HIS A 135 -2.59 0.63 -5.08
C HIS A 135 -3.44 -0.63 -5.28
N GLY A 136 -4.35 -0.89 -4.34
CA GLY A 136 -5.11 -2.13 -4.33
C GLY A 136 -6.48 -1.91 -3.74
N VAL A 137 -7.44 -2.70 -4.22
CA VAL A 137 -8.70 -2.90 -3.54
C VAL A 137 -8.53 -4.15 -2.69
N TRP A 138 -8.59 -4.00 -1.38
CA TRP A 138 -8.74 -5.18 -0.53
C TRP A 138 -10.23 -5.52 -0.44
N LEU A 139 -10.58 -6.74 -0.84
CA LEU A 139 -11.89 -7.33 -0.61
C LEU A 139 -11.75 -8.29 0.58
N PRO A 140 -12.46 -8.08 1.71
CA PRO A 140 -12.45 -9.05 2.80
C PRO A 140 -12.91 -10.42 2.29
N PRO A 141 -12.34 -11.54 2.79
CA PRO A 141 -12.87 -12.87 2.51
C PRO A 141 -14.31 -12.96 3.02
N ALA A 142 -15.20 -13.54 2.22
CA ALA A 142 -16.64 -13.56 2.44
C ALA A 142 -17.13 -14.39 3.64
N SER A 143 -16.27 -14.76 4.59
CA SER A 143 -16.62 -15.66 5.71
C SER A 143 -16.88 -14.95 7.06
N GLU A 144 -17.03 -13.62 7.07
CA GLU A 144 -17.48 -12.87 8.25
C GLU A 144 -18.73 -12.02 7.93
N ALA A 145 -19.69 -12.63 7.23
CA ALA A 145 -21.05 -12.12 7.09
C ALA A 145 -22.02 -12.95 7.94
#